data_AF-A0A9D2NVC6-F1
#
_entry.id   AF-A0A9D2NVC6-F1
#
_cell.length_a   1.000
_cell.length_b   1.000
_cell.length_c   1.000
_cell.angle_alpha   90.00
_cell.angle_beta   90.00
_cell.angle_gamma   90.00
#
_symmetry.space_group_name_H-M   'P 1'
#
loop_
_entity.id
_entity.type
_entity.pdbx_description
1 polymer ?
#
loop_
_entity_poly.entity_id
_entity_poly.type
_entity_poly.pdbx_seq_one_letter_code
_entity_poly.pdbx_strand_id
1 'polypeptide(L)'
;MRTFWDTEMYRGILMVFLAVLSIAAVLSGCSRAGSSSQDAGNTGNLSSGSGAADTVPPDTAEDRPSDGEAAYTLETKVMDVINDPVFGGCGRLIFPADMSIDEELELQDVEDILIWYNNVNPDRTVEIVNYLRDQASSGRQIFYDIYTDAEIEVFDGLRHGFGLGEGTVAEGWIDHTVSFWERNMED
;
A
#
# COMPACT_ATOMS: atom_id res chain seq x y z
N MET A 1 26.05 -15.86 -43.33
CA MET A 1 24.69 -15.95 -42.76
C MET A 1 24.43 -14.77 -41.83
N ARG A 2 24.32 -13.54 -42.36
CA ARG A 2 23.98 -12.33 -41.57
C ARG A 2 23.13 -11.31 -42.33
N THR A 3 22.50 -11.67 -43.45
CA THR A 3 21.74 -10.72 -44.29
C THR A 3 20.31 -11.16 -44.59
N PHE A 4 19.90 -12.34 -44.10
CA PHE A 4 18.54 -12.86 -44.32
C PHE A 4 17.54 -12.36 -43.27
N TRP A 5 18.00 -12.10 -42.04
CA TRP A 5 17.15 -11.67 -40.92
C TRP A 5 16.87 -10.17 -40.91
N ASP A 6 17.69 -9.36 -41.60
CA ASP A 6 17.51 -7.91 -41.62
C ASP A 6 16.30 -7.51 -42.49
N THR A 7 16.07 -8.16 -43.63
CA THR A 7 15.03 -7.70 -44.57
C THR A 7 13.62 -8.01 -44.08
N GLU A 8 13.40 -9.17 -43.45
CA GLU A 8 12.09 -9.57 -42.91
C GLU A 8 11.76 -8.86 -41.60
N MET A 9 12.76 -8.66 -40.73
CA MET A 9 12.57 -7.91 -39.48
C MET A 9 12.26 -6.43 -39.75
N TYR A 10 12.98 -5.78 -40.69
CA TYR A 10 12.68 -4.40 -41.06
C TYR A 10 11.33 -4.24 -41.76
N ARG A 11 10.88 -5.22 -42.55
CA ARG A 11 9.53 -5.21 -43.14
C ARG A 11 8.44 -5.30 -42.07
N GLY A 12 8.63 -6.15 -41.06
CA GLY A 12 7.71 -6.26 -39.92
C GLY A 12 7.65 -4.96 -39.10
N ILE A 13 8.81 -4.41 -38.74
CA ILE A 13 8.92 -3.15 -38.00
C ILE A 13 8.32 -1.99 -38.80
N LEU A 14 8.60 -1.89 -40.11
CA LEU A 14 8.06 -0.85 -40.98
C LEU A 14 6.53 -0.93 -41.12
N MET A 15 5.94 -2.13 -41.20
CA MET A 15 4.48 -2.29 -41.23
C MET A 15 3.82 -1.84 -39.93
N VAL A 16 4.42 -2.13 -38.77
CA VAL A 16 3.92 -1.67 -37.47
C VAL A 16 4.01 -0.15 -37.35
N PHE A 17 5.13 0.46 -37.76
CA PHE A 17 5.28 1.91 -37.76
C PHE A 17 4.28 2.62 -38.68
N LEU A 18 4.06 2.12 -39.90
CA LEU A 18 3.07 2.68 -40.83
C LEU A 18 1.62 2.55 -40.31
N ALA A 19 1.29 1.44 -39.63
CA ALA A 19 -0.01 1.27 -38.99
C ALA A 19 -0.23 2.27 -37.84
N VAL A 20 0.76 2.49 -36.98
CA VAL A 20 0.68 3.46 -35.87
C VAL A 20 0.59 4.90 -36.38
N LEU A 21 1.32 5.25 -37.45
CA LEU A 21 1.28 6.58 -38.05
C LEU A 21 -0.08 6.89 -38.72
N SER A 22 -0.77 5.86 -39.24
CA SER A 22 -2.09 6.02 -39.84
C SER A 22 -3.21 6.28 -38.80
N ILE A 23 -3.06 5.77 -37.58
CA ILE A 23 -4.03 5.95 -36.49
C ILE A 23 -3.94 7.37 -35.89
N ALA A 24 -2.75 7.99 -35.89
CA ALA A 24 -2.53 9.34 -35.38
C ALA A 24 -3.12 10.46 -36.28
N ALA A 25 -3.48 10.16 -37.53
CA ALA A 25 -3.99 11.15 -38.48
C ALA A 25 -5.51 11.42 -38.38
N VAL A 26 -6.23 10.80 -37.44
CA VAL A 26 -7.72 10.89 -37.34
C VAL A 26 -8.22 11.82 -36.23
N LEU A 27 -7.35 12.51 -35.48
CA LEU A 27 -7.77 13.44 -34.39
C LEU A 27 -7.44 14.92 -34.67
N SER A 28 -7.60 15.38 -35.90
CA SER A 28 -7.59 16.81 -36.23
C SER A 28 -8.88 17.25 -36.93
N GLY A 29 -9.83 17.73 -36.12
CA GLY A 29 -11.06 18.40 -36.54
C GLY A 29 -12.08 18.34 -35.39
N CYS A 30 -12.61 19.42 -34.82
CA CYS A 30 -12.85 20.76 -35.33
C CYS A 30 -12.70 21.84 -34.24
N SER A 31 -12.27 23.01 -34.69
CA SER A 31 -12.17 24.27 -33.96
C SER A 31 -13.54 24.91 -33.68
N ARG A 32 -13.53 25.77 -32.65
CA ARG A 32 -14.66 26.47 -31.99
C ARG A 32 -15.10 27.76 -32.71
N ALA A 33 -16.40 28.09 -32.65
CA ALA A 33 -16.90 29.47 -32.76
C ALA A 33 -18.30 29.61 -32.13
N GLY A 34 -18.50 30.63 -31.27
CA GLY A 34 -19.79 30.99 -30.69
C GLY A 34 -19.64 31.93 -29.48
N SER A 35 -20.05 33.18 -29.68
CA SER A 35 -19.77 34.41 -28.92
C SER A 35 -20.71 34.70 -27.72
N SER A 36 -20.20 35.49 -26.77
CA SER A 36 -20.84 36.52 -25.89
C SER A 36 -22.28 36.29 -25.40
N SER A 37 -22.62 36.51 -24.11
CA SER A 37 -22.83 37.86 -23.54
C SER A 37 -23.09 37.84 -22.03
N GLN A 38 -22.79 38.99 -21.42
CA GLN A 38 -23.06 39.58 -20.10
C GLN A 38 -24.36 39.20 -19.33
N ASP A 39 -24.26 39.13 -17.99
CA ASP A 39 -25.08 39.84 -16.97
C ASP A 39 -24.49 39.54 -15.57
N ALA A 40 -24.00 40.46 -14.72
CA ALA A 40 -24.57 41.64 -14.04
C ALA A 40 -25.33 41.33 -12.73
N GLY A 41 -24.80 41.85 -11.60
CA GLY A 41 -25.48 42.07 -10.32
C GLY A 41 -25.65 40.83 -9.43
N ASN A 42 -25.61 40.86 -8.10
CA ASN A 42 -25.68 41.96 -7.14
C ASN A 42 -25.20 41.47 -5.76
N THR A 43 -24.70 42.41 -4.97
CA THR A 43 -24.27 42.34 -3.57
C THR A 43 -25.38 41.94 -2.58
N GLY A 44 -25.00 41.26 -1.50
CA GLY A 44 -25.79 41.02 -0.30
C GLY A 44 -24.89 40.62 0.86
N ASN A 45 -25.13 41.19 2.04
CA ASN A 45 -24.15 41.45 3.11
C ASN A 45 -24.49 40.67 4.40
N LEU A 46 -23.48 40.49 5.27
CA LEU A 46 -23.52 40.35 6.74
C LEU A 46 -24.38 39.26 7.41
N SER A 47 -23.73 38.35 8.17
CA SER A 47 -23.63 38.43 9.65
C SER A 47 -23.57 37.06 10.36
N SER A 48 -22.52 36.91 11.17
CA SER A 48 -22.27 36.15 12.40
C SER A 48 -23.30 35.18 13.01
N GLY A 49 -22.77 34.04 13.46
CA GLY A 49 -23.18 33.19 14.60
C GLY A 49 -22.40 31.87 14.57
N SER A 50 -21.25 31.72 15.26
CA SER A 50 -21.05 31.35 16.67
C SER A 50 -21.59 29.96 17.08
N GLY A 51 -20.67 29.06 17.45
CA GLY A 51 -20.89 27.79 18.17
C GLY A 51 -20.70 26.55 17.27
N ALA A 52 -19.90 25.54 17.58
CA ALA A 52 -19.06 25.24 18.73
C ALA A 52 -17.92 24.32 18.25
N ALA A 53 -16.72 24.53 18.79
CA ALA A 53 -15.56 23.69 18.56
C ALA A 53 -15.67 22.44 19.44
N ASP A 54 -15.77 21.26 18.83
CA ASP A 54 -15.38 20.01 19.48
C ASP A 54 -13.86 19.90 19.40
N THR A 55 -13.21 20.36 20.47
CA THR A 55 -11.82 20.06 20.77
C THR A 55 -11.70 18.57 21.08
N VAL A 56 -11.27 17.79 20.10
CA VAL A 56 -10.57 16.52 20.37
C VAL A 56 -9.24 16.90 21.04
N PRO A 57 -8.91 16.37 22.23
CA PRO A 57 -7.63 16.66 22.87
C PRO A 57 -6.49 16.15 21.98
N PRO A 58 -5.38 16.89 21.83
CA PRO A 58 -4.15 16.31 21.30
C PRO A 58 -3.66 15.27 22.31
N ASP A 59 -3.74 13.99 21.96
CA ASP A 59 -3.10 12.94 22.74
C ASP A 59 -1.61 13.27 22.85
N THR A 60 -1.18 13.26 24.10
CA THR A 60 0.01 13.89 24.60
C THR A 60 1.21 13.04 24.17
N ALA A 61 1.90 13.48 23.12
CA ALA A 61 3.20 12.97 22.72
C ALA A 61 4.30 13.50 23.67
N GLU A 62 4.21 13.15 24.95
CA GLU A 62 5.28 13.41 25.93
C GLU A 62 5.46 12.21 26.86
N ASP A 63 6.06 11.15 26.32
CA ASP A 63 7.02 10.31 27.07
C ASP A 63 7.87 9.54 26.06
N ARG A 64 8.88 10.20 25.47
CA ARG A 64 9.91 9.50 24.67
C ARG A 64 11.05 9.14 25.61
N PRO A 65 11.33 7.85 25.86
CA PRO A 65 12.56 7.45 26.52
C PRO A 65 13.72 7.81 25.59
N SER A 66 14.42 8.89 25.91
CA SER A 66 15.72 9.20 25.35
C SER A 66 16.75 8.41 26.15
N ASP A 67 17.14 7.22 25.71
CA ASP A 67 18.40 6.60 26.12
C ASP A 67 18.90 5.58 25.07
N GLY A 68 19.83 6.04 24.22
CA GLY A 68 21.13 5.36 24.07
C GLY A 68 21.29 4.17 23.12
N GLU A 69 20.28 3.78 22.34
CA GLU A 69 20.46 2.77 21.28
C GLU A 69 20.10 3.40 19.92
N ALA A 70 20.91 3.17 18.90
CA ALA A 70 20.78 3.87 17.62
C ALA A 70 19.40 3.63 17.01
N ALA A 71 18.58 4.68 16.94
CA ALA A 71 17.29 4.65 16.29
C ALA A 71 17.44 4.33 14.80
N TYR A 72 16.45 3.64 14.22
CA TYR A 72 16.38 3.43 12.79
C TYR A 72 16.24 4.78 12.05
N THR A 73 16.85 4.86 10.87
CA THR A 73 16.80 6.02 9.97
C THR A 73 16.16 5.65 8.63
N LEU A 74 15.98 6.64 7.75
CA LEU A 74 15.46 6.45 6.40
C LEU A 74 16.25 5.43 5.58
N GLU A 75 17.57 5.40 5.77
CA GLU A 75 18.53 4.53 5.08
C GLU A 75 18.72 3.17 5.78
N THR A 76 18.02 2.94 6.90
CA THR A 76 18.05 1.63 7.54
C THR A 76 17.38 0.62 6.61
N LYS A 77 17.99 -0.56 6.46
CA LYS A 77 17.43 -1.61 5.63
C LYS A 77 16.20 -2.21 6.30
N VAL A 78 15.18 -2.50 5.51
CA VAL A 78 13.97 -3.21 5.97
C VAL A 78 14.36 -4.55 6.61
N MET A 79 15.34 -5.25 6.02
CA MET A 79 15.84 -6.53 6.56
C MET A 79 16.54 -6.38 7.92
N ASP A 80 17.18 -5.24 8.22
CA ASP A 80 17.80 -5.02 9.53
C ASP A 80 16.71 -4.88 10.61
N VAL A 81 15.61 -4.19 10.30
CA VAL A 81 14.44 -4.08 11.21
C VAL A 81 13.76 -5.44 11.41
N ILE A 82 13.55 -6.21 10.33
CA ILE A 82 12.93 -7.55 10.41
C ILE A 82 13.73 -8.49 11.31
N ASN A 83 15.05 -8.43 11.21
CA ASN A 83 15.96 -9.32 11.93
C ASN A 83 16.36 -8.79 13.32
N ASP A 84 15.86 -7.62 13.73
CA ASP A 84 16.19 -7.05 15.04
C ASP A 84 15.69 -7.99 16.15
N PRO A 85 16.59 -8.53 17.00
CA PRO A 85 16.22 -9.42 18.09
C PRO A 85 15.22 -8.84 19.08
N VAL A 86 15.11 -7.50 19.17
CA VAL A 86 14.15 -6.81 20.04
C VAL A 86 12.71 -7.27 19.78
N PHE A 87 12.39 -7.66 18.55
CA PHE A 87 11.04 -8.09 18.16
C PHE A 87 10.74 -9.57 18.43
N GLY A 88 11.68 -10.33 19.00
CA GLY A 88 11.44 -11.72 19.42
C GLY A 88 10.97 -12.66 18.30
N GLY A 89 11.29 -12.36 17.04
CA GLY A 89 10.86 -13.12 15.85
C GLY A 89 9.59 -12.60 15.18
N CYS A 90 8.90 -11.63 15.79
CA CYS A 90 7.74 -10.98 15.18
C CYS A 90 8.12 -9.85 14.19
N GLY A 91 9.41 -9.52 14.03
CA GLY A 91 9.87 -8.49 13.09
C GLY A 91 9.39 -8.74 11.65
N ARG A 92 9.27 -10.01 11.24
CA ARG A 92 8.70 -10.42 9.93
C ARG A 92 7.24 -9.98 9.71
N LEU A 93 6.52 -9.61 10.77
CA LEU A 93 5.11 -9.20 10.74
C LEU A 93 4.95 -7.68 10.68
N ILE A 94 6.03 -6.91 10.86
CA ILE A 94 6.03 -5.45 10.73
C ILE A 94 5.88 -5.05 9.25
N PHE A 95 6.49 -5.84 8.36
CA PHE A 95 6.45 -5.66 6.91
C PHE A 95 5.66 -6.81 6.27
N PRO A 96 5.33 -6.73 4.97
CA PRO A 96 4.62 -7.82 4.30
C PRO A 96 5.34 -9.18 4.44
N ALA A 97 4.68 -10.16 5.06
CA ALA A 97 5.32 -11.39 5.52
C ALA A 97 5.57 -12.45 4.43
N ASP A 98 4.84 -12.39 3.32
CA ASP A 98 4.81 -13.44 2.28
C ASP A 98 5.40 -13.00 0.93
N MET A 99 6.28 -11.99 0.96
CA MET A 99 6.99 -11.49 -0.21
C MET A 99 8.50 -11.52 -0.04
N SER A 100 9.21 -11.69 -1.15
CA SER A 100 10.66 -11.50 -1.17
C SER A 100 10.94 -10.02 -1.07
N ILE A 101 11.64 -9.60 -0.03
CA ILE A 101 12.11 -8.24 0.16
C ILE A 101 13.58 -8.20 -0.24
N ASP A 102 13.97 -7.17 -1.01
CA ASP A 102 15.37 -6.97 -1.38
C ASP A 102 16.21 -6.68 -0.11
N GLU A 103 17.40 -7.30 0.00
CA GLU A 103 18.32 -7.06 1.12
C GLU A 103 18.89 -5.63 1.14
N GLU A 104 18.74 -4.89 0.05
CA GLU A 104 19.13 -3.50 -0.08
C GLU A 104 17.96 -2.53 0.06
N LEU A 105 16.71 -3.02 0.23
CA LEU A 105 15.56 -2.13 0.38
C LEU A 105 15.66 -1.33 1.68
N GLU A 106 15.67 -0.01 1.56
CA GLU A 106 15.72 0.93 2.68
C GLU A 106 14.29 1.32 3.13
N LEU A 107 14.14 1.79 4.37
CA LEU A 107 12.86 2.20 4.92
C LEU A 107 12.22 3.35 4.14
N GLN A 108 13.03 4.23 3.53
CA GLN A 108 12.53 5.31 2.70
C GLN A 108 11.84 4.84 1.42
N ASP A 109 12.24 3.68 0.90
CA ASP A 109 11.76 3.11 -0.36
C ASP A 109 10.74 1.99 -0.13
N VAL A 110 10.23 1.82 1.10
CA VAL A 110 9.28 0.75 1.45
C VAL A 110 7.99 0.79 0.59
N GLU A 111 7.67 1.94 0.00
CA GLU A 111 6.52 2.06 -0.90
C GLU A 111 6.64 1.17 -2.15
N ASP A 112 7.87 0.86 -2.59
CA ASP A 112 8.13 0.06 -3.79
C ASP A 112 7.58 -1.37 -3.68
N ILE A 113 7.47 -1.90 -2.45
CA ILE A 113 6.92 -3.24 -2.20
C ILE A 113 5.41 -3.21 -1.88
N LEU A 114 4.81 -2.03 -1.73
CA LEU A 114 3.42 -1.86 -1.31
C LEU A 114 2.49 -1.56 -2.50
N ILE A 115 2.46 -2.48 -3.47
CA ILE A 115 1.78 -2.37 -4.79
C ILE A 115 0.34 -1.80 -4.72
N TRP A 116 -0.41 -2.13 -3.68
CA TRP A 116 -1.83 -1.77 -3.54
C TRP A 116 -2.10 -0.57 -2.64
N TYR A 117 -1.06 -0.03 -2.00
CA TYR A 117 -1.18 1.08 -1.08
C TYR A 117 -0.72 2.38 -1.72
N ASN A 118 -1.30 3.49 -1.26
CA ASN A 118 -0.94 4.83 -1.70
C ASN A 118 -0.73 5.69 -0.46
N ASN A 119 0.03 6.79 -0.61
CA ASN A 119 0.35 7.73 0.47
C ASN A 119 1.24 7.14 1.57
N VAL A 120 2.16 6.26 1.20
CA VAL A 120 3.23 5.82 2.10
C VAL A 120 4.10 7.03 2.42
N ASN A 121 4.38 7.26 3.70
CA ASN A 121 5.22 8.37 4.15
C ASN A 121 6.44 7.79 4.87
N PRO A 122 7.66 7.98 4.33
CA PRO A 122 8.85 7.32 4.86
C PRO A 122 9.24 7.82 6.26
N ASP A 123 9.05 9.11 6.56
CA ASP A 123 9.29 9.65 7.91
C ASP A 123 8.36 9.01 8.95
N ARG A 124 7.08 8.81 8.58
CA ARG A 124 6.11 8.12 9.44
C ARG A 124 6.43 6.63 9.59
N THR A 125 6.92 5.98 8.53
CA THR A 125 7.40 4.59 8.62
C THR A 125 8.49 4.50 9.68
N VAL A 126 9.52 5.35 9.59
CA VAL A 126 10.64 5.40 10.55
C VAL A 126 10.16 5.68 11.97
N GLU A 127 9.23 6.62 12.14
CA GLU A 127 8.63 6.94 13.44
C GLU A 127 7.93 5.72 14.06
N ILE A 128 7.12 5.01 13.27
CA ILE A 128 6.35 3.85 13.74
C ILE A 128 7.28 2.70 14.12
N VAL A 129 8.29 2.37 13.30
CA VAL A 129 9.20 1.25 13.61
C VAL A 129 10.04 1.53 14.85
N ASN A 130 10.48 2.78 15.06
CA ASN A 130 11.19 3.17 16.27
C ASN A 130 10.27 3.12 17.49
N TYR A 131 9.02 3.58 17.38
CA TYR A 131 8.04 3.44 18.45
C TYR A 131 7.85 1.98 18.86
N LEU A 132 7.65 1.07 17.90
CA LEU A 132 7.51 -0.36 18.17
C LEU A 132 8.76 -0.95 18.82
N ARG A 133 9.94 -0.56 18.35
CA ARG A 133 11.23 -0.96 18.95
C ARG A 133 11.31 -0.51 20.41
N ASP A 134 10.99 0.73 20.71
CA ASP A 134 11.05 1.26 22.08
C ASP A 134 10.05 0.53 23.01
N GLN A 135 8.83 0.26 22.51
CA GLN A 135 7.84 -0.53 23.25
C GLN A 135 8.39 -1.94 23.54
N ALA A 136 8.92 -2.62 22.53
CA ALA A 136 9.49 -3.97 22.68
C ALA A 136 10.71 -3.98 23.63
N SER A 137 11.64 -3.04 23.49
CA SER A 137 12.80 -2.86 24.38
C SER A 137 12.39 -2.60 25.82
N SER A 138 11.25 -1.94 26.05
CA SER A 138 10.70 -1.72 27.39
C SER A 138 10.01 -2.95 28.00
N GLY A 139 10.01 -4.09 27.30
CA GLY A 139 9.36 -5.32 27.72
C GLY A 139 7.83 -5.32 27.52
N ARG A 140 7.29 -4.39 26.74
CA ARG A 140 5.86 -4.36 26.40
C ARG A 140 5.59 -5.28 25.22
N GLN A 141 4.48 -5.99 25.27
CA GLN A 141 4.00 -6.80 24.15
C GLN A 141 3.46 -5.88 23.04
N ILE A 142 4.05 -5.99 21.86
CA ILE A 142 3.67 -5.19 20.68
C ILE A 142 2.89 -6.00 19.63
N PHE A 143 2.94 -7.33 19.68
CA PHE A 143 2.19 -8.23 18.80
C PHE A 143 1.23 -9.09 19.62
N TYR A 144 -0.02 -9.15 19.19
CA TYR A 144 -1.09 -9.91 19.83
C TYR A 144 -1.67 -10.89 18.83
N ASP A 145 -1.84 -12.13 19.25
CA ASP A 145 -2.67 -13.07 18.52
C ASP A 145 -4.12 -12.76 18.85
N ILE A 146 -4.83 -12.18 17.90
CA ILE A 146 -6.22 -11.72 18.08
C ILE A 146 -7.23 -12.77 17.60
N TYR A 147 -6.76 -13.86 17.00
CA TYR A 147 -7.58 -14.98 16.58
C TYR A 147 -7.15 -16.22 17.37
N THR A 148 -8.11 -17.07 17.67
CA THR A 148 -7.82 -18.40 18.18
C THR A 148 -7.46 -19.33 17.02
N ASP A 149 -6.68 -20.39 17.27
CA ASP A 149 -6.36 -21.42 16.27
C ASP A 149 -7.63 -22.06 15.65
N ALA A 150 -8.78 -21.98 16.33
CA ALA A 150 -10.06 -22.46 15.81
C ALA A 150 -10.68 -21.55 14.73
N GLU A 151 -10.20 -20.31 14.60
CA GLU A 151 -10.71 -19.27 13.69
C GLU A 151 -9.83 -19.08 12.45
N ILE A 152 -8.64 -19.68 12.42
CA ILE A 152 -7.70 -19.59 11.30
C ILE A 152 -7.54 -20.96 10.63
N GLU A 153 -7.80 -21.01 9.33
CA GLU A 153 -7.44 -22.15 8.48
C GLU A 153 -6.26 -21.75 7.59
N VAL A 154 -5.14 -22.47 7.69
CA VAL A 154 -3.93 -22.25 6.88
C VAL A 154 -3.84 -23.31 5.81
N PHE A 155 -3.73 -22.88 4.55
CA PHE A 155 -3.60 -23.77 3.39
C PHE A 155 -2.14 -23.84 2.93
N ASP A 156 -1.47 -24.93 3.30
CA ASP A 156 -0.06 -25.15 2.95
C ASP A 156 0.20 -25.07 1.45
N GLY A 157 1.25 -24.34 1.07
CA GLY A 157 1.68 -24.21 -0.32
C GLY A 157 0.98 -23.11 -1.13
N LEU A 158 0.03 -22.38 -0.53
CA LEU A 158 -0.53 -21.16 -1.12
C LEU A 158 0.23 -19.92 -0.64
N ARG A 159 0.38 -18.94 -1.53
CA ARG A 159 0.89 -17.61 -1.19
C ARG A 159 -0.21 -16.74 -0.64
N HIS A 160 0.16 -15.70 0.11
CA HIS A 160 -0.76 -14.65 0.51
C HIS A 160 -1.41 -13.97 -0.70
N GLY A 161 -2.72 -13.74 -0.62
CA GLY A 161 -3.47 -13.07 -1.67
C GLY A 161 -4.98 -13.25 -1.54
N PHE A 162 -5.72 -12.67 -2.48
CA PHE A 162 -7.17 -12.80 -2.59
C PHE A 162 -7.52 -13.65 -3.81
N GLY A 163 -8.31 -14.70 -3.64
CA GLY A 163 -8.70 -15.58 -4.73
C GLY A 163 -9.75 -16.61 -4.34
N LEU A 164 -10.38 -17.23 -5.35
CA LEU A 164 -11.45 -18.20 -5.16
C LEU A 164 -10.96 -19.57 -4.64
N GLY A 165 -9.69 -19.89 -4.83
CA GLY A 165 -9.12 -21.18 -4.44
C GLY A 165 -9.47 -22.37 -5.36
N GLU A 166 -10.22 -22.14 -6.45
CA GLU A 166 -10.61 -23.19 -7.41
C GLU A 166 -9.39 -23.92 -7.99
N GLY A 167 -9.39 -25.27 -7.92
CA GLY A 167 -8.29 -26.09 -8.38
C GLY A 167 -7.06 -26.07 -7.47
N THR A 168 -7.19 -25.58 -6.24
CA THR A 168 -6.11 -25.54 -5.23
C THR A 168 -6.51 -26.27 -3.95
N VAL A 169 -5.59 -26.38 -2.99
CA VAL A 169 -5.87 -26.94 -1.65
C VAL A 169 -6.87 -26.11 -0.83
N ALA A 170 -7.13 -24.86 -1.23
CA ALA A 170 -8.14 -23.99 -0.60
C ALA A 170 -9.50 -24.05 -1.30
N GLU A 171 -9.74 -24.95 -2.25
CA GLU A 171 -11.04 -25.03 -2.91
C GLU A 171 -12.17 -25.23 -1.89
N GLY A 172 -13.19 -24.35 -1.92
CA GLY A 172 -14.30 -24.35 -0.95
C GLY A 172 -14.08 -23.52 0.32
N TRP A 173 -12.93 -22.85 0.49
CA TRP A 173 -12.64 -22.04 1.69
C TRP A 173 -13.68 -20.94 1.97
N ILE A 174 -14.30 -20.40 0.91
CA ILE A 174 -15.35 -19.37 1.01
C ILE A 174 -16.58 -19.95 1.73
N ASP A 175 -17.00 -21.16 1.38
CA ASP A 175 -18.18 -21.80 1.97
C ASP A 175 -17.94 -22.15 3.45
N HIS A 176 -16.73 -22.59 3.79
CA HIS A 176 -16.31 -22.82 5.18
C HIS A 176 -16.39 -21.52 5.99
N THR A 177 -15.88 -20.43 5.42
CA THR A 177 -15.88 -19.11 6.05
C THR A 177 -17.33 -18.63 6.27
N VAL A 178 -18.19 -18.70 5.27
CA VAL A 178 -19.62 -18.34 5.40
C VAL A 178 -20.28 -19.16 6.52
N SER A 179 -20.08 -20.48 6.54
CA SER A 179 -20.62 -21.37 7.57
C SER A 179 -20.09 -21.06 8.98
N PHE A 180 -18.86 -20.55 9.09
CA PHE A 180 -18.31 -20.08 10.35
C PHE A 180 -19.01 -18.80 10.82
N TRP A 181 -19.14 -17.79 9.95
CA TRP A 181 -19.80 -16.54 10.30
C TRP A 181 -21.27 -16.75 10.66
N GLU A 182 -22.01 -17.56 9.90
CA GLU A 182 -23.42 -17.86 10.21
C GLU A 182 -23.59 -18.45 11.62
N ARG A 183 -22.73 -19.39 12.02
CA ARG A 183 -22.77 -19.99 13.37
C ARG A 183 -22.40 -19.03 14.50
N ASN A 184 -21.65 -17.97 14.22
CA ASN A 184 -21.16 -17.01 15.23
C ASN A 184 -21.93 -15.67 15.22
N MET A 185 -22.85 -15.46 14.27
CA MET A 185 -23.74 -14.30 14.22
C MET A 185 -25.11 -14.56 14.86
N GLU A 186 -25.44 -15.81 15.17
CA GLU A 186 -26.65 -16.15 15.91
C GLU A 186 -26.37 -16.04 17.42
N ASP A 187 -26.88 -14.97 18.05
CA ASP A 187 -26.92 -14.75 19.50
C ASP A 187 -27.78 -15.80 20.25
#